data_AF-A0A350AXE4-F1
#
_entry.id   AF-A0A350AXE4-F1
#
_cell.length_a   1.000
_cell.length_b   1.000
_cell.length_c   1.000
_cell.angle_alpha   90.00
_cell.angle_beta   90.00
_cell.angle_gamma   90.00
#
_symmetry.space_group_name_H-M   'P 1'
#
loop_
_entity.id
_entity.type
_entity.pdbx_description
1 polymer ?
#
loop_
_entity_poly.entity_id
_entity_poly.type
_entity_poly.pdbx_seq_one_letter_code
_entity_poly.pdbx_strand_id
1 'polypeptide(L)'
;MTDAKPLPELHQNVLDSKTLAFFVADLKACAEILVVMPKAGPGYVAPKEIDLEEGARLLEAADLRGLQIRYRYQNAEWWDTLINRDGNIHITRIQQDFSS
;
A
#
# COMPACT_ATOMS: atom_id res chain seq x y z
N MET A 1 29.21 20.61 -5.53
CA MET A 1 28.72 19.73 -4.45
C MET A 1 27.32 19.31 -4.85
N THR A 2 27.09 18.02 -5.09
CA THR A 2 25.75 17.49 -5.35
C THR A 2 25.01 17.50 -4.02
N ASP A 3 24.00 18.35 -3.89
CA ASP A 3 23.09 18.33 -2.74
C ASP A 3 22.36 16.98 -2.77
N ALA A 4 22.70 16.09 -1.84
CA ALA A 4 22.05 14.79 -1.76
C ALA A 4 20.64 15.00 -1.22
N LYS A 5 19.61 14.71 -2.03
CA LYS A 5 18.22 14.73 -1.56
C LYS A 5 18.09 13.73 -0.40
N PRO A 6 17.53 14.14 0.76
CA PRO A 6 17.34 13.22 1.87
C PRO A 6 16.41 12.08 1.44
N LEU A 7 16.60 10.90 2.03
CA LEU A 7 15.65 9.80 1.86
C LEU A 7 14.27 10.24 2.36
N PRO A 8 13.18 9.80 1.70
CA PRO A 8 11.84 10.15 2.13
C PRO A 8 11.54 9.54 3.50
N GLU A 9 10.68 10.21 4.26
CA GLU A 9 10.20 9.70 5.54
C GLU A 9 9.36 8.42 5.34
N LEU A 10 9.60 7.43 6.19
CA LEU A 10 8.85 6.17 6.19
C LEU A 10 7.91 6.16 7.39
N HIS A 11 6.61 6.04 7.14
CA HIS A 11 5.63 5.82 8.21
C HIS A 11 5.26 4.33 8.24
N GLN A 12 5.44 3.68 9.38
CA GLN A 12 5.24 2.24 9.52
C GLN A 12 4.26 1.91 10.64
N ASN A 13 3.43 0.91 10.43
CA ASN A 13 2.52 0.40 11.45
C ASN A 13 2.17 -1.08 11.20
N VAL A 14 1.51 -1.71 12.18
CA VAL A 14 0.90 -3.04 12.06
C VAL A 14 -0.61 -2.89 12.15
N LEU A 15 -1.32 -3.48 11.19
CA LEU A 15 -2.78 -3.46 11.10
C LEU A 15 -3.32 -4.84 11.49
N ASP A 16 -4.30 -4.84 12.39
CA ASP A 16 -5.20 -5.97 12.59
C ASP A 16 -6.34 -5.93 11.55
N SER A 17 -7.19 -6.96 11.52
CA SER A 17 -8.34 -7.03 10.60
C SER A 17 -9.25 -5.81 10.65
N LYS A 18 -9.50 -5.27 11.85
CA LYS A 18 -10.40 -4.13 12.04
C LYS A 18 -9.78 -2.85 11.50
N THR A 19 -8.49 -2.62 11.78
CA THR A 19 -7.76 -1.46 11.29
C THR A 19 -7.46 -1.54 9.80
N LEU A 20 -7.28 -2.73 9.22
CA LEU A 20 -7.23 -2.92 7.77
C LEU A 20 -8.56 -2.49 7.12
N ALA A 21 -9.70 -2.92 7.67
CA ALA A 21 -11.01 -2.55 7.14
C ALA A 21 -11.24 -1.04 7.20
N PHE A 22 -10.87 -0.38 8.31
CA PHE A 22 -10.94 1.09 8.41
C PHE A 22 -10.01 1.78 7.43
N PHE A 23 -8.76 1.30 7.29
CA PHE A 23 -7.81 1.83 6.33
C PHE A 23 -8.34 1.79 4.89
N VAL A 24 -8.94 0.67 4.49
CA VAL A 24 -9.56 0.52 3.16
C VAL A 24 -10.74 1.48 2.99
N ALA A 25 -11.62 1.58 3.99
CA ALA A 25 -12.75 2.50 3.95
C ALA A 25 -12.32 3.96 3.84
N ASP A 26 -11.30 4.36 4.61
CA ASP A 26 -10.75 5.72 4.59
C ASP A 26 -10.12 6.04 3.25
N LEU A 27 -9.35 5.12 2.67
CA LEU A 27 -8.78 5.32 1.32
C LEU A 27 -9.87 5.47 0.26
N LYS A 28 -10.94 4.66 0.31
CA LYS A 28 -12.08 4.79 -0.61
C LYS A 28 -12.81 6.12 -0.46
N ALA A 29 -12.95 6.62 0.76
CA ALA A 29 -13.70 7.83 1.05
C ALA A 29 -12.90 9.11 0.81
N CYS A 30 -11.59 9.08 1.06
CA CYS A 30 -10.77 10.29 1.17
C CYS A 30 -9.72 10.44 0.07
N ALA A 31 -9.41 9.38 -0.69
CA ALA A 31 -8.30 9.39 -1.64
C ALA A 31 -8.73 9.03 -3.07
N GLU A 32 -7.96 9.52 -4.04
CA GLU A 32 -8.04 9.06 -5.42
C GLU A 32 -7.09 7.86 -5.58
N ILE A 33 -7.63 6.65 -5.75
CA ILE A 33 -6.82 5.45 -5.99
C ILE A 33 -6.27 5.50 -7.41
N LEU A 34 -4.94 5.48 -7.53
CA LEU A 34 -4.24 5.48 -8.81
C LEU A 34 -4.00 4.07 -9.32
N VAL A 35 -3.53 3.17 -8.43
CA VAL A 35 -3.28 1.77 -8.78
C VAL A 35 -3.17 0.91 -7.51
N VAL A 36 -3.65 -0.33 -7.58
CA VAL A 36 -3.46 -1.37 -6.57
C VAL A 36 -2.77 -2.56 -7.22
N MET A 37 -1.54 -2.83 -6.83
CA MET A 37 -0.70 -3.90 -7.39
C MET A 37 -0.49 -5.02 -6.37
N PRO A 38 -0.95 -6.24 -6.65
CA PRO A 38 -0.57 -7.40 -5.85
C PRO A 38 0.92 -7.70 -5.97
N LYS A 39 1.55 -8.04 -4.85
CA LYS A 39 2.92 -8.55 -4.77
C LYS A 39 2.85 -10.02 -4.39
N ALA A 40 2.86 -10.89 -5.39
CA ALA A 40 2.84 -12.33 -5.18
C ALA A 40 4.26 -12.91 -5.06
N GLY A 41 4.37 -14.08 -4.43
CA GLY A 41 5.62 -14.84 -4.33
C GLY A 41 6.04 -15.45 -5.68
N PRO A 42 7.22 -16.09 -5.73
CA PRO A 42 7.71 -16.75 -6.95
C PRO A 42 6.69 -17.78 -7.45
N GLY A 43 6.22 -17.65 -8.69
CA GLY A 43 5.32 -18.61 -9.35
C GLY A 43 3.87 -18.16 -9.55
N TYR A 44 3.44 -17.04 -8.98
CA TYR A 44 2.08 -16.51 -9.18
C TYR A 44 2.15 -15.20 -10.00
N VAL A 45 1.58 -15.22 -11.21
CA VAL A 45 1.39 -14.01 -12.02
C VAL A 45 0.10 -13.36 -11.55
N ALA A 46 0.21 -12.47 -10.57
CA ALA A 46 -0.95 -11.72 -10.12
C ALA A 46 -1.41 -10.74 -11.23
N PRO A 47 -2.72 -10.43 -11.33
CA PRO A 47 -3.23 -9.43 -12.26
C PRO A 47 -2.44 -8.12 -12.12
N LYS A 48 -2.18 -7.42 -13.23
CA LYS A 48 -1.39 -6.17 -13.22
C LYS A 48 -1.95 -5.15 -12.22
N GLU A 49 -3.27 -5.13 -12.06
CA GLU A 49 -4.00 -4.25 -11.15
C GLU A 49 -5.24 -5.01 -10.65
N ILE A 50 -5.60 -4.83 -9.38
CA ILE A 50 -6.80 -5.40 -8.75
C ILE A 50 -7.62 -4.30 -8.08
N ASP A 51 -8.86 -4.58 -7.72
CA ASP A 51 -9.64 -3.66 -6.88
C ASP A 51 -9.05 -3.59 -5.46
N LEU A 52 -9.20 -2.44 -4.79
CA LEU A 52 -8.67 -2.21 -3.45
C LEU A 52 -9.27 -3.17 -2.42
N GLU A 53 -10.58 -3.40 -2.46
CA GLU A 53 -11.26 -4.27 -1.49
C GLU A 53 -10.86 -5.73 -1.71
N GLU A 54 -10.80 -6.15 -2.97
CA GLU A 54 -10.34 -7.50 -3.31
C GLU A 54 -8.86 -7.71 -2.92
N GLY A 55 -8.00 -6.71 -3.15
CA GLY A 55 -6.60 -6.77 -2.73
C GLY A 55 -6.42 -6.87 -1.22
N ALA A 56 -7.20 -6.12 -0.45
CA ALA A 56 -7.19 -6.20 1.00
C ALA A 56 -7.70 -7.57 1.49
N ARG A 57 -8.77 -8.09 0.90
CA ARG A 57 -9.33 -9.41 1.22
C ARG A 57 -8.32 -10.53 0.96
N LEU A 58 -7.68 -10.53 -0.21
CA LEU A 58 -6.66 -11.52 -0.57
C LEU A 58 -5.41 -11.43 0.31
N LEU A 59 -5.01 -10.21 0.67
CA LEU A 59 -3.89 -10.00 1.59
C LEU A 59 -4.21 -10.54 2.99
N GLU A 60 -5.39 -10.27 3.53
CA GLU A 60 -5.84 -10.76 4.84
C GLU A 60 -5.95 -12.28 4.87
N ALA A 61 -6.46 -12.90 3.79
CA ALA A 61 -6.53 -14.35 3.63
C ALA A 61 -5.16 -15.04 3.44
N ALA A 62 -4.07 -14.27 3.37
CA ALA A 62 -2.72 -14.73 3.05
C ALA A 62 -2.58 -15.38 1.65
N ASP A 63 -3.51 -15.09 0.74
CA ASP A 63 -3.43 -15.46 -0.69
C ASP A 63 -2.43 -14.57 -1.45
N LEU A 64 -2.07 -13.42 -0.87
CA LEU A 64 -1.00 -12.54 -1.34
C LEU A 64 0.05 -12.33 -0.26
N ARG A 65 1.32 -12.28 -0.66
CA ARG A 65 2.41 -11.88 0.25
C ARG A 65 2.36 -10.39 0.57
N GLY A 66 1.93 -9.58 -0.40
CA GLY A 66 1.85 -8.14 -0.24
C GLY A 66 0.95 -7.46 -1.25
N LEU A 67 0.71 -6.19 -0.98
CA LEU A 67 -0.09 -5.28 -1.78
C LEU A 67 0.61 -3.92 -1.83
N GLN A 68 0.75 -3.32 -3.01
CA GLN A 68 1.18 -1.94 -3.14
C GLN A 68 0.01 -1.10 -3.64
N ILE A 69 -0.32 -0.04 -2.91
CA ILE A 69 -1.39 0.89 -3.25
C ILE A 69 -0.74 2.24 -3.53
N ARG A 70 -1.06 2.84 -4.67
CA ARG A 70 -0.72 4.22 -4.98
C ARG A 70 -2.00 5.04 -5.06
N TYR A 71 -2.00 6.20 -4.42
CA TYR A 71 -3.17 7.06 -4.36
C TYR A 71 -2.76 8.52 -4.18
N ARG A 72 -3.69 9.45 -4.44
CA ARG A 72 -3.55 10.86 -4.06
C ARG A 72 -4.38 11.18 -2.85
N TYR A 73 -3.77 11.87 -1.89
CA TYR A 73 -4.43 12.40 -0.69
C TYR A 73 -3.77 13.72 -0.31
N GLN A 74 -4.58 14.76 -0.06
CA GLN A 74 -4.11 16.12 0.27
C GLN A 74 -3.06 16.67 -0.72
N ASN A 75 -3.33 16.56 -2.03
CA ASN A 75 -2.43 17.01 -3.11
C ASN A 75 -1.05 16.35 -3.15
N ALA A 76 -0.85 15.24 -2.45
CA ALA A 76 0.37 14.44 -2.49
C ALA A 76 0.08 13.02 -2.99
N GLU A 77 1.02 12.44 -3.74
CA GLU A 77 0.99 11.02 -4.09
C GLU A 77 1.60 10.20 -2.94
N TRP A 78 0.94 9.11 -2.59
CA TRP A 78 1.34 8.21 -1.52
C TRP A 78 1.48 6.80 -2.04
N TRP A 79 2.56 6.14 -1.63
CA TRP A 79 2.81 4.74 -1.93
C TRP A 79 2.80 3.94 -0.62
N ASP A 80 1.75 3.14 -0.47
CA ASP A 80 1.59 2.24 0.67
C ASP A 80 1.95 0.82 0.23
N THR A 81 2.84 0.18 0.98
CA THR A 81 3.18 -1.24 0.81
C THR A 81 2.75 -2.00 2.04
N LEU A 82 1.81 -2.92 1.85
CA LEU A 82 1.29 -3.81 2.87
C LEU A 82 1.89 -5.20 2.66
N ILE A 83 2.35 -5.83 3.74
CA ILE A 83 2.91 -7.19 3.74
C ILE A 83 2.23 -7.99 4.83
N ASN A 84 1.64 -9.12 4.49
CA ASN A 84 1.14 -10.06 5.49
C ASN A 84 2.32 -10.88 6.04
N ARG A 85 2.53 -10.83 7.36
CA ARG A 85 3.47 -11.67 8.11
C ARG A 85 2.70 -12.40 9.19
N ASP A 86 2.45 -13.69 8.96
CA ASP A 86 1.82 -14.58 9.93
C ASP A 86 0.48 -14.03 10.49
N GLY A 87 -0.34 -13.43 9.63
CA GLY A 87 -1.63 -12.85 9.99
C GLY A 87 -1.59 -11.39 10.46
N ASN A 88 -0.40 -10.81 10.63
CA ASN A 88 -0.22 -9.39 10.91
C ASN A 88 0.13 -8.63 9.64
N ILE A 89 -0.61 -7.57 9.32
CA ILE A 89 -0.36 -6.79 8.11
C ILE A 89 0.53 -5.59 8.46
N HIS A 90 1.78 -5.66 8.02
CA HIS A 90 2.72 -4.55 8.15
C HIS A 90 2.52 -3.58 7.01
N ILE A 91 2.26 -2.32 7.33
CA ILE A 91 2.16 -1.23 6.35
C ILE A 91 3.40 -0.35 6.43
N THR A 92 3.95 0.04 5.28
CA THR A 92 4.93 1.11 5.13
C THR A 92 4.40 2.12 4.12
N ARG A 93 4.36 3.38 4.51
CA ARG A 93 3.78 4.48 3.75
C ARG A 93 4.85 5.50 3.43
N ILE A 94 4.88 5.95 2.18
CA ILE A 94 5.87 6.91 1.70
C ILE A 94 5.15 7.95 0.86
N GLN A 95 5.19 9.20 1.30
CA GLN A 95 4.79 10.32 0.45
C GLN A 95 5.82 10.51 -0.66
N GLN A 96 5.38 10.58 -1.91
CA GLN A 96 6.23 10.85 -3.05
C GLN A 96 6.23 12.34 -3.36
N ASP A 97 7.42 12.94 -3.38
CA ASP A 97 7.64 14.31 -3.83
C ASP A 97 8.48 14.28 -5.13
N PHE A 98 7.77 14.22 -6.25
CA PHE A 98 8.35 14.42 -7.58
C PHE A 98 8.45 15.92 -7.89
N SER A 99 9.21 16.64 -7.09
CA SER A 99 9.65 17.98 -7.43
C SER A 99 10.45 17.87 -8.74
N SER A 100 9.87 18.43 -9.82
CA SER A 100 10.50 18.56 -11.14
C SER A 100 11.51 19.70 -11.15
#